data_AF-A0A7M5WV98-F1
#
_entry.id   AF-A0A7M5WV98-F1
#
_cell.length_a   1.000
_cell.length_b   1.000
_cell.length_c   1.000
_cell.angle_alpha   90.00
_cell.angle_beta   90.00
_cell.angle_gamma   90.00
#
_symmetry.space_group_name_H-M   'P 1'
#
loop_
_entity.id
_entity.type
_entity.pdbx_description
1 polymer ?
#
loop_
_entity_poly.entity_id
_entity_poly.type
_entity_poly.pdbx_seq_one_letter_code
_entity_poly.pdbx_strand_id
1 'polypeptide(L)'
;MSNIEENESLNGAEEMVATKKSQTTLWIYLYRCSKLGPRSLWIKQSNCVLEELTRTICDKAIRHRMTKASIDHSPIKSPKLYETPSEKTMQCVKDMIDLIVSSHPELYTEITFKLNIPVQDERTVCRTYSEFAENLFKRGVSWPLIISLLSFSGSLAAECTRNGRSILVRRICDWATLFIVMRLKDWIQDNGGWDGMYEFFYQPTLNNNSVFPSDKLQTPTIK
;
A
#
# COMPACT_ATOMS: atom_id res chain seq x y z
N MET A 1 -30.88 -16.57 -35.06
CA MET A 1 -29.48 -16.74 -34.62
C MET A 1 -28.86 -15.37 -34.33
N SER A 2 -29.49 -14.51 -33.51
CA SER A 2 -29.12 -13.08 -33.50
C SER A 2 -29.33 -12.33 -32.17
N ASN A 3 -29.47 -13.00 -31.02
CA ASN A 3 -29.73 -12.31 -29.74
C ASN A 3 -28.71 -12.63 -28.63
N ILE A 4 -27.53 -13.15 -28.97
CA ILE A 4 -26.50 -13.51 -27.96
C ILE A 4 -25.34 -12.50 -27.96
N GLU A 5 -25.05 -11.81 -29.08
CA GLU A 5 -23.89 -10.90 -29.17
C GLU A 5 -24.13 -9.49 -28.61
N GLU A 6 -25.38 -9.00 -28.48
CA GLU A 6 -25.63 -7.66 -27.93
C GLU A 6 -25.54 -7.60 -26.39
N ASN A 7 -25.84 -8.69 -25.68
CA ASN A 7 -25.85 -8.71 -24.21
C ASN A 7 -24.45 -8.76 -23.57
N GLU A 8 -23.44 -9.29 -24.25
CA GLU A 8 -22.06 -9.28 -23.74
C GLU A 8 -21.43 -7.88 -23.79
N SER A 9 -21.81 -7.06 -24.78
CA SER A 9 -21.28 -5.70 -24.95
C SER A 9 -21.76 -4.73 -23.86
N LEU A 10 -23.00 -4.89 -23.41
CA LEU A 10 -23.63 -4.05 -22.38
C LEU A 10 -23.10 -4.39 -20.98
N ASN A 11 -22.94 -5.68 -20.66
CA ASN A 11 -22.35 -6.12 -19.38
C ASN A 11 -20.89 -5.64 -19.24
N GLY A 12 -20.10 -5.73 -20.31
CA GLY A 12 -18.71 -5.23 -20.30
C GLY A 12 -18.63 -3.71 -20.11
N ALA A 13 -19.57 -2.94 -20.68
CA ALA A 13 -19.63 -1.49 -20.51
C ALA A 13 -20.07 -1.09 -19.09
N GLU A 14 -21.06 -1.77 -18.50
CA GLU A 14 -21.50 -1.53 -17.12
C GLU A 14 -20.42 -1.91 -16.11
N GLU A 15 -19.72 -3.03 -16.32
CA GLU A 15 -18.59 -3.44 -15.49
C GLU A 15 -17.42 -2.45 -15.61
N MET A 16 -17.10 -1.96 -16.82
CA MET A 16 -16.11 -0.91 -17.02
C MET A 16 -16.50 0.44 -16.40
N VAL A 17 -17.79 0.81 -16.41
CA VAL A 17 -18.31 2.04 -15.78
C VAL A 17 -18.35 1.91 -14.26
N ALA A 18 -18.71 0.76 -13.71
CA ALA A 18 -18.68 0.46 -12.28
C ALA A 18 -17.23 0.44 -11.76
N THR A 19 -16.31 -0.13 -12.53
CA THR A 19 -14.87 -0.12 -12.21
C THR A 19 -14.32 1.31 -12.25
N LYS A 20 -14.67 2.11 -13.28
CA LYS A 20 -14.28 3.54 -13.35
C LYS A 20 -14.90 4.39 -12.24
N LYS A 21 -16.16 4.16 -11.85
CA LYS A 21 -16.81 4.83 -10.70
C LYS A 21 -16.14 4.44 -9.38
N SER A 22 -15.81 3.17 -9.19
CA SER A 22 -15.09 2.68 -8.01
C SER A 22 -13.71 3.36 -7.87
N GLN A 23 -12.94 3.43 -8.97
CA GLN A 23 -11.63 4.08 -9.03
C GLN A 23 -11.69 5.60 -8.81
N THR A 24 -12.73 6.28 -9.32
CA THR A 24 -12.90 7.74 -9.10
C THR A 24 -13.36 8.10 -7.69
N THR A 25 -13.89 7.15 -6.91
CA THR A 25 -14.42 7.41 -5.56
C THR A 25 -13.41 7.09 -4.45
N LEU A 26 -12.47 6.16 -4.68
CA LEU A 26 -11.55 5.71 -3.64
C LEU A 26 -10.60 6.83 -3.18
N TRP A 27 -9.97 7.55 -4.11
CA TRP A 27 -9.05 8.63 -3.73
C TRP A 27 -9.79 9.76 -2.99
N ILE A 28 -11.04 10.06 -3.37
CA ILE A 28 -11.89 11.03 -2.67
C ILE A 28 -12.17 10.55 -1.26
N TYR A 29 -12.50 9.27 -1.10
CA TYR A 29 -12.74 8.68 0.21
C TYR A 29 -11.47 8.73 1.07
N LEU A 30 -10.32 8.25 0.58
CA LEU A 30 -9.05 8.27 1.29
C LEU A 30 -8.63 9.70 1.69
N TYR A 31 -8.80 10.66 0.77
CA TYR A 31 -8.54 12.08 1.05
C TYR A 31 -9.47 12.63 2.14
N ARG A 32 -10.78 12.45 2.00
CA ARG A 32 -11.76 12.94 2.99
C ARG A 32 -11.54 12.30 4.35
N CYS A 33 -11.31 10.99 4.37
CA CYS A 33 -11.06 10.22 5.57
C CYS A 33 -9.80 10.71 6.28
N SER A 34 -8.66 10.84 5.60
CA SER A 34 -7.44 11.32 6.26
C SER A 34 -7.64 12.71 6.90
N LYS A 35 -8.47 13.59 6.32
CA LYS A 35 -8.78 14.91 6.89
C LYS A 35 -9.60 14.89 8.18
N LEU A 36 -10.45 13.88 8.40
CA LEU A 36 -11.29 13.79 9.60
C LEU A 36 -10.49 13.48 10.88
N GLY A 37 -9.27 12.98 10.73
CA GLY A 37 -8.34 12.73 11.83
C GLY A 37 -8.53 11.34 12.46
N PRO A 38 -7.56 10.87 13.28
CA PRO A 38 -7.53 9.47 13.72
C PRO A 38 -8.77 9.05 14.53
N ARG A 39 -9.41 9.95 15.28
CA ARG A 39 -10.50 9.55 16.20
C ARG A 39 -11.85 9.35 15.53
N SER A 40 -12.11 9.96 14.39
CA SER A 40 -13.38 9.80 13.65
C SER A 40 -13.35 8.68 12.63
N LEU A 41 -12.15 8.18 12.29
CA LEU A 41 -11.96 7.13 11.28
C LEU A 41 -12.16 5.72 11.83
N TRP A 42 -11.81 5.50 13.10
CA TRP A 42 -11.57 4.17 13.65
C TRP A 42 -12.54 3.81 14.79
N ILE A 43 -13.68 4.50 14.92
CA ILE A 43 -14.67 4.22 15.97
C ILE A 43 -15.89 3.48 15.42
N LYS A 44 -16.12 2.30 16.02
CA LYS A 44 -17.18 1.28 15.86
C LYS A 44 -16.98 0.27 14.72
N GLN A 45 -16.18 -0.77 14.95
CA GLN A 45 -16.61 -2.18 14.88
C GLN A 45 -15.48 -3.15 15.32
N SER A 46 -15.85 -4.40 15.58
CA SER A 46 -15.18 -5.47 16.36
C SER A 46 -13.79 -5.99 15.93
N ASN A 47 -12.98 -5.24 15.16
CA ASN A 47 -11.65 -5.70 14.71
C ASN A 47 -10.57 -4.59 14.86
N CYS A 48 -10.47 -4.01 16.06
CA CYS A 48 -9.53 -2.94 16.40
C CYS A 48 -8.05 -3.36 16.24
N VAL A 49 -7.70 -4.58 16.67
CA VAL A 49 -6.28 -5.00 16.81
C VAL A 49 -5.54 -5.01 15.47
N LEU A 50 -6.11 -5.62 14.42
CA LEU A 50 -5.43 -5.72 13.11
C LEU A 50 -5.24 -4.34 12.46
N GLU A 51 -6.21 -3.44 12.63
CA GLU A 51 -6.13 -2.07 12.10
C GLU A 51 -5.06 -1.27 12.83
N GLU A 52 -4.98 -1.41 14.15
CA GLU A 52 -3.93 -0.80 14.95
C GLU A 52 -2.54 -1.34 14.63
N LEU A 53 -2.41 -2.65 14.43
CA LEU A 53 -1.17 -3.28 13.95
C LEU A 53 -0.78 -2.76 12.57
N THR A 54 -1.74 -2.70 11.64
CA THR A 54 -1.52 -2.18 10.28
C THR A 54 -0.99 -0.75 10.34
N ARG A 55 -1.59 0.10 11.17
CA ARG A 55 -1.13 1.48 11.38
C ARG A 55 0.30 1.53 11.91
N THR A 56 0.63 0.70 12.90
CA THR A 56 1.99 0.63 13.45
C THR A 56 3.01 0.15 12.41
N ILE A 57 2.65 -0.84 11.60
CA ILE A 57 3.50 -1.37 10.52
C ILE A 57 3.71 -0.30 9.45
N CYS A 58 2.66 0.36 8.98
CA CYS A 58 2.77 1.44 7.99
C CYS A 58 3.68 2.57 8.48
N ASP A 59 3.48 3.05 9.71
CA ASP A 59 4.32 4.10 10.31
C ASP A 59 5.78 3.67 10.35
N LYS A 60 6.07 2.50 10.94
CA LYS A 60 7.46 2.00 11.06
C LYS A 60 8.11 1.72 9.69
N ALA A 61 7.38 1.16 8.73
CA ALA A 61 7.89 0.83 7.39
C ALA A 61 8.24 2.08 6.59
N ILE A 62 7.35 3.08 6.58
CA ILE A 62 7.55 4.36 5.90
C ILE A 62 8.75 5.08 6.52
N ARG A 63 8.83 5.13 7.85
CA ARG A 63 9.95 5.76 8.57
C ARG A 63 11.28 5.05 8.30
N HIS A 64 11.32 3.72 8.32
CA HIS A 64 12.51 2.93 7.97
C HIS A 64 13.03 3.33 6.58
N ARG A 65 12.13 3.41 5.60
CA ARG A 65 12.48 3.81 4.23
C ARG A 65 12.98 5.25 4.13
N MET A 66 12.38 6.18 4.87
CA MET A 66 12.82 7.58 4.93
C MET A 66 14.21 7.73 5.55
N THR A 67 14.48 7.01 6.65
CA THR A 67 15.81 6.98 7.29
C THR A 67 16.88 6.43 6.33
N LYS A 68 16.56 5.37 5.58
CA LYS A 68 17.45 4.83 4.53
C LYS A 68 17.68 5.79 3.36
N ALA A 69 16.78 6.76 3.15
CA ALA A 69 16.95 7.82 2.17
C ALA A 69 17.72 9.04 2.71
N SER A 70 18.31 8.95 3.91
CA SER A 70 19.01 10.03 4.61
C SER A 70 18.15 11.27 4.88
N ILE A 71 16.84 11.08 5.03
CA ILE A 71 15.91 12.15 5.37
C ILE A 71 15.63 12.07 6.86
N ASP A 72 16.22 12.99 7.61
CA ASP A 72 15.88 13.17 9.03
C ASP A 72 14.47 13.76 9.12
N HIS A 73 13.56 12.94 9.62
CA HIS A 73 12.25 13.38 10.03
C HIS A 73 12.22 13.31 11.56
N SER A 74 12.55 14.43 12.20
CA SER A 74 12.25 14.63 13.62
C SER A 74 10.79 14.23 13.90
N PRO A 75 10.48 13.56 15.02
CA PRO A 75 9.25 12.81 15.18
C PRO A 75 8.06 13.75 15.08
N ILE A 76 7.41 13.78 13.91
CA ILE A 76 6.01 14.15 13.80
C ILE A 76 5.33 13.17 14.76
N LYS A 77 4.92 13.68 15.94
CA LYS A 77 4.44 12.90 17.07
C LYS A 77 3.45 11.85 16.57
N SER A 78 3.89 10.60 16.44
CA SER A 78 2.99 9.50 16.10
C SER A 78 1.94 9.44 17.21
N PRO A 79 0.65 9.27 16.87
CA PRO A 79 -0.34 8.91 17.87
C PRO A 79 0.20 7.75 18.71
N LYS A 80 -0.05 7.73 20.03
CA LYS A 80 0.35 6.58 20.86
C LYS A 80 -0.33 5.34 20.28
N LEU A 81 0.48 4.42 19.75
CA LEU A 81 0.05 3.14 19.20
C LEU A 81 -0.02 2.16 20.37
N TYR A 82 -1.17 1.51 20.57
CA TYR A 82 -1.37 0.57 21.66
C TYR A 82 -0.91 -0.84 21.30
N GLU A 83 -1.03 -1.23 20.02
CA GLU A 83 -0.59 -2.52 19.52
C GLU A 83 0.74 -2.43 18.76
N THR A 84 1.69 -3.27 19.16
CA THR A 84 2.99 -3.41 18.51
C THR A 84 3.10 -4.77 17.83
N PRO A 85 3.36 -4.83 16.51
CA PRO A 85 3.66 -6.07 15.83
C PRO A 85 4.88 -6.76 16.45
N SER A 86 4.94 -8.08 16.32
CA SER A 86 6.09 -8.86 16.77
C SER A 86 7.38 -8.33 16.14
N GLU A 87 8.49 -8.40 16.87
CA GLU A 87 9.77 -7.90 16.37
C GLU A 87 10.19 -8.64 15.09
N LYS A 88 9.89 -9.94 15.02
CA LYS A 88 10.15 -10.77 13.83
C LYS A 88 9.40 -10.26 12.61
N THR A 89 8.11 -9.96 12.76
CA THR A 89 7.28 -9.42 11.68
C THR A 89 7.78 -8.06 11.23
N MET A 90 8.13 -7.16 12.17
CA MET A 90 8.71 -5.87 11.80
C MET A 90 10.05 -5.99 11.09
N GLN A 91 10.91 -6.90 11.54
CA GLN A 91 12.19 -7.12 10.89
C GLN A 91 12.00 -7.69 9.47
N CYS A 92 11.10 -8.66 9.31
CA CYS A 92 10.70 -9.18 8.00
C CYS A 92 10.19 -8.07 7.07
N VAL A 93 9.33 -7.15 7.54
CA VAL A 93 8.88 -6.00 6.72
C VAL A 93 10.09 -5.19 6.24
N LYS A 94 10.99 -4.82 7.16
CA LYS A 94 12.17 -4.00 6.84
C LYS A 94 13.09 -4.69 5.84
N ASP A 95 13.40 -5.96 6.08
CA ASP A 95 14.28 -6.76 5.23
C ASP A 95 13.71 -6.89 3.82
N MET A 96 12.40 -7.17 3.70
CA MET A 96 11.75 -7.31 2.39
C MET A 96 11.60 -5.98 1.66
N ILE A 97 11.40 -4.86 2.38
CA ILE A 97 11.46 -3.52 1.78
C ILE A 97 12.85 -3.26 1.22
N ASP A 98 13.91 -3.50 2.00
CA ASP A 98 15.29 -3.31 1.56
C ASP A 98 15.62 -4.22 0.35
N LEU A 99 15.11 -5.46 0.34
CA LEU A 99 15.26 -6.41 -0.76
C LEU A 99 14.57 -5.94 -2.05
N ILE A 100 13.30 -5.53 -2.00
CA ILE A 100 12.56 -5.10 -3.20
C ILE A 100 13.17 -3.82 -3.78
N VAL A 101 13.61 -2.89 -2.93
CA VAL A 101 14.26 -1.66 -3.38
C VAL A 101 15.61 -1.95 -4.05
N SER A 102 16.41 -2.84 -3.47
CA SER A 102 17.71 -3.22 -4.04
C SER A 102 17.60 -4.06 -5.32
N SER A 103 16.53 -4.87 -5.45
CA SER A 103 16.28 -5.69 -6.64
C SER A 103 15.77 -4.89 -7.84
N HIS A 104 15.08 -3.77 -7.60
CA HIS A 104 14.50 -2.93 -8.66
C HIS A 104 14.76 -1.43 -8.45
N PRO A 105 16.02 -0.99 -8.44
CA PRO A 105 16.38 0.41 -8.17
C PRO A 105 15.77 1.37 -9.19
N GLU A 106 15.64 0.95 -10.45
CA GLU A 106 15.08 1.75 -11.54
C GLU A 106 13.60 2.06 -11.33
N LEU A 107 12.78 1.10 -10.89
CA LEU A 107 11.34 1.32 -10.68
C LEU A 107 11.08 2.39 -9.61
N TYR A 108 11.82 2.34 -8.50
CA TYR A 108 11.64 3.31 -7.41
C TYR A 108 12.28 4.68 -7.73
N THR A 109 13.31 4.72 -8.57
CA THR A 109 13.89 5.96 -9.10
C THR A 109 12.95 6.60 -10.12
N GLU A 110 12.38 5.81 -11.03
CA GLU A 110 11.42 6.24 -12.05
C GLU A 110 10.10 6.69 -11.42
N ILE A 111 9.64 6.04 -10.35
CA ILE A 111 8.50 6.51 -9.55
C ILE A 111 8.78 7.89 -8.98
N THR A 112 9.97 8.11 -8.42
CA THR A 112 10.38 9.41 -7.87
C THR A 112 10.41 10.48 -8.97
N PHE A 113 10.84 10.12 -10.18
CA PHE A 113 10.89 11.01 -11.34
C PHE A 113 9.51 11.27 -11.98
N LYS A 114 8.64 10.26 -12.07
CA LYS A 114 7.25 10.39 -12.54
C LYS A 114 6.37 11.15 -11.54
N LEU A 115 6.72 11.13 -10.26
CA LEU A 115 6.12 11.97 -9.23
C LEU A 115 6.59 13.43 -9.28
N ASN A 116 7.57 13.75 -10.13
CA ASN A 116 7.95 15.13 -10.46
C ASN A 116 6.91 15.84 -11.36
N ILE A 117 5.71 15.28 -11.51
CA ILE A 117 4.51 16.04 -11.89
C ILE A 117 4.30 17.08 -10.79
N PRO A 118 4.24 18.39 -11.11
CA PRO A 118 4.41 19.48 -10.15
C PRO A 118 3.60 19.22 -8.88
N VAL A 119 4.30 18.84 -7.81
CA VAL A 119 3.74 18.52 -6.51
C VAL A 119 3.28 19.83 -5.90
N GLN A 120 2.13 20.34 -6.37
CA GLN A 120 1.55 21.62 -5.95
C GLN A 120 0.37 21.41 -4.99
N ASP A 121 -0.36 20.27 -5.04
CA ASP A 121 -1.54 20.00 -4.19
C ASP A 121 -1.57 18.58 -3.58
N GLU A 122 -1.99 18.45 -2.31
CA GLU A 122 -2.16 17.20 -1.56
C GLU A 122 -3.16 16.25 -2.24
N ARG A 123 -4.18 16.79 -2.92
CA ARG A 123 -5.19 15.99 -3.65
C ARG A 123 -4.57 15.21 -4.80
N THR A 124 -3.68 15.84 -5.56
CA THR A 124 -2.96 15.18 -6.65
C THR A 124 -2.13 14.03 -6.13
N VAL A 125 -1.40 14.24 -5.02
CA VAL A 125 -0.60 13.18 -4.38
C VAL A 125 -1.49 12.02 -3.91
N CYS A 126 -2.62 12.33 -3.26
CA CYS A 126 -3.58 11.31 -2.83
C CYS A 126 -4.15 10.51 -4.00
N ARG A 127 -4.48 11.19 -5.10
CA ARG A 127 -4.99 10.58 -6.31
C ARG A 127 -3.96 9.64 -6.94
N THR A 128 -2.75 10.13 -7.20
CA THR A 128 -1.66 9.31 -7.77
C THR A 128 -1.34 8.10 -6.88
N TYR A 129 -1.33 8.29 -5.56
CA TYR A 129 -1.15 7.20 -4.61
C TYR A 129 -2.24 6.13 -4.74
N SER A 130 -3.51 6.57 -4.80
CA SER A 130 -4.66 5.68 -4.88
C SER A 130 -4.67 4.90 -6.20
N GLU A 131 -4.43 5.60 -7.33
CA GLU A 131 -4.35 4.98 -8.66
C GLU A 131 -3.20 3.95 -8.72
N PHE A 132 -2.04 4.25 -8.12
CA PHE A 132 -0.95 3.29 -8.01
C PHE A 132 -1.37 2.05 -7.21
N ALA A 133 -1.96 2.25 -6.02
CA ALA A 133 -2.38 1.16 -5.15
C ALA A 133 -3.43 0.27 -5.83
N GLU A 134 -4.44 0.85 -6.49
CA GLU A 134 -5.45 0.09 -7.22
C GLU A 134 -4.84 -0.72 -8.38
N ASN A 135 -3.93 -0.13 -9.15
CA ASN A 135 -3.26 -0.83 -10.23
C ASN A 135 -2.37 -1.97 -9.70
N LEU A 136 -1.70 -1.77 -8.56
CA LEU A 136 -0.83 -2.77 -7.94
C LEU A 136 -1.60 -4.04 -7.55
N PHE A 137 -2.82 -3.90 -7.03
CA PHE A 137 -3.64 -5.03 -6.57
C PHE A 137 -4.71 -5.49 -7.56
N LYS A 138 -4.75 -4.92 -8.78
CA LYS A 138 -5.75 -5.24 -9.80
C LYS A 138 -5.82 -6.73 -10.16
N ARG A 139 -4.68 -7.44 -10.07
CA ARG A 139 -4.55 -8.86 -10.45
C ARG A 139 -4.57 -9.82 -9.26
N GLY A 140 -4.75 -9.31 -8.04
CA GLY A 140 -4.75 -10.10 -6.81
C GLY A 140 -3.88 -9.48 -5.71
N VAL A 141 -3.94 -10.11 -4.53
CA VAL A 141 -3.22 -9.68 -3.32
C VAL A 141 -2.18 -10.73 -2.96
N SER A 142 -0.98 -10.28 -2.59
CA SER A 142 0.10 -11.13 -2.08
C SER A 142 1.01 -10.32 -1.15
N TRP A 143 1.75 -11.01 -0.28
CA TRP A 143 2.69 -10.36 0.63
C TRP A 143 3.73 -9.49 -0.10
N PRO A 144 4.37 -9.92 -1.20
CA PRO A 144 5.28 -9.05 -1.97
C PRO A 144 4.63 -7.77 -2.51
N LEU A 145 3.35 -7.81 -2.90
CA LEU A 145 2.62 -6.62 -3.36
C LEU A 145 2.32 -5.66 -2.19
N ILE A 146 1.99 -6.20 -1.01
CA ILE A 146 1.83 -5.39 0.22
C ILE A 146 3.16 -4.71 0.59
N ILE A 147 4.29 -5.43 0.56
CA ILE A 147 5.62 -4.84 0.78
C ILE A 147 5.92 -3.76 -0.28
N SER A 148 5.57 -3.99 -1.54
CA SER A 148 5.75 -3.01 -2.62
C SER A 148 4.96 -1.71 -2.37
N LEU A 149 3.72 -1.81 -1.88
CA LEU A 149 2.92 -0.65 -1.48
C LEU A 149 3.59 0.12 -0.33
N LEU A 150 4.09 -0.57 0.70
CA LEU A 150 4.78 0.06 1.83
C LEU A 150 6.08 0.76 1.39
N SER A 151 6.86 0.10 0.53
CA SER A 151 8.09 0.65 -0.05
C SER A 151 7.82 1.90 -0.90
N PHE A 152 6.78 1.85 -1.75
CA PHE A 152 6.31 3.00 -2.52
C PHE A 152 5.89 4.16 -1.61
N SER A 153 5.11 3.86 -0.57
CA SER A 153 4.65 4.86 0.41
C SER A 153 5.82 5.57 1.09
N GLY A 154 6.85 4.82 1.49
CA GLY A 154 8.08 5.37 2.06
C GLY A 154 8.88 6.23 1.08
N SER A 155 8.97 5.82 -0.17
CA SER A 155 9.68 6.57 -1.23
C SER A 155 8.94 7.87 -1.58
N LEU A 156 7.61 7.83 -1.66
CA LEU A 156 6.77 9.02 -1.86
C LEU A 156 6.87 10.01 -0.69
N ALA A 157 6.88 9.50 0.55
CA ALA A 157 7.03 10.33 1.74
C ALA A 157 8.40 11.00 1.82
N ALA A 158 9.46 10.28 1.44
CA ALA A 158 10.80 10.82 1.29
C ALA A 158 10.82 11.96 0.25
N GLU A 159 10.24 11.74 -0.92
CA GLU A 159 10.18 12.76 -1.98
C GLU A 159 9.38 13.99 -1.56
N CYS A 160 8.22 13.82 -0.93
CA CYS A 160 7.45 14.94 -0.39
C CYS A 160 8.26 15.77 0.62
N THR A 161 9.10 15.11 1.43
CA THR A 161 9.95 15.78 2.42
C THR A 161 11.09 16.56 1.75
N ARG A 162 11.74 15.99 0.72
CA ARG A 162 12.75 16.70 -0.09
C ARG A 162 12.20 17.97 -0.74
N ASN A 163 10.92 17.95 -1.12
CA ASN A 163 10.21 19.11 -1.67
C ASN A 163 9.60 20.05 -0.60
N GLY A 164 10.02 19.96 0.67
CA GLY A 164 9.57 20.84 1.75
C GLY A 164 8.16 20.56 2.30
N ARG A 165 7.55 19.42 1.95
CA ARG A 165 6.17 19.04 2.31
C ARG A 165 6.13 17.90 3.33
N SER A 166 6.89 18.01 4.41
CA SER A 166 6.94 17.01 5.49
C SER A 166 5.58 16.69 6.12
N ILE A 167 4.60 17.62 6.04
CA ILE A 167 3.22 17.40 6.48
C ILE A 167 2.52 16.24 5.74
N LEU A 168 2.94 15.93 4.51
CA LEU A 168 2.37 14.84 3.71
C LEU A 168 2.79 13.45 4.19
N VAL A 169 3.87 13.33 4.96
CA VAL A 169 4.34 12.03 5.49
C VAL A 169 3.23 11.35 6.31
N ARG A 170 2.58 12.12 7.19
CA ARG A 170 1.45 11.61 7.97
C ARG A 170 0.26 11.22 7.10
N ARG A 171 -0.01 12.01 6.05
CA ARG A 171 -1.11 11.73 5.11
C ARG A 171 -0.89 10.46 4.33
N ILE A 172 0.33 10.21 3.88
CA ILE A 172 0.70 8.99 3.18
C ILE A 172 0.56 7.77 4.09
N CYS A 173 0.98 7.89 5.36
CA CYS A 173 0.77 6.83 6.34
C CYS A 173 -0.73 6.54 6.57
N ASP A 174 -1.56 7.59 6.69
CA ASP A 174 -3.01 7.46 6.81
C ASP A 174 -3.61 6.77 5.57
N TRP A 175 -3.21 7.18 4.35
CA TRP A 175 -3.70 6.58 3.11
C TRP A 175 -3.30 5.12 2.96
N ALA A 176 -2.05 4.76 3.28
CA ALA A 176 -1.58 3.38 3.27
C ALA A 176 -2.38 2.52 4.25
N THR A 177 -2.55 3.00 5.48
CA THR A 177 -3.32 2.31 6.51
C THR A 177 -4.76 2.11 6.08
N LEU A 178 -5.43 3.17 5.62
CA LEU A 178 -6.82 3.13 5.16
C LEU A 178 -6.98 2.17 3.97
N PHE A 179 -6.09 2.22 2.98
CA PHE A 179 -6.16 1.34 1.83
C PHE A 179 -6.05 -0.13 2.25
N ILE A 180 -5.06 -0.48 3.09
CA ILE A 180 -4.87 -1.85 3.58
C ILE A 180 -6.09 -2.32 4.37
N VAL A 181 -6.56 -1.51 5.32
CA VAL A 181 -7.72 -1.86 6.16
C VAL A 181 -9.00 -2.02 5.33
N MET A 182 -9.20 -1.19 4.30
CA MET A 182 -10.43 -1.23 3.49
C MET A 182 -10.44 -2.29 2.40
N ARG A 183 -9.27 -2.67 1.90
CA ARG A 183 -9.16 -3.52 0.69
C ARG A 183 -8.48 -4.85 0.93
N LEU A 184 -7.57 -4.91 1.89
CA LEU A 184 -6.67 -6.05 2.06
C LEU A 184 -6.84 -6.74 3.41
N LYS A 185 -7.65 -6.19 4.33
CA LYS A 185 -7.84 -6.70 5.69
C LYS A 185 -8.28 -8.16 5.70
N ASP A 186 -9.33 -8.50 4.96
CA ASP A 186 -9.88 -9.85 4.94
C ASP A 186 -8.83 -10.84 4.43
N TRP A 187 -8.14 -10.49 3.33
CA TRP A 187 -7.03 -11.30 2.81
C TRP A 187 -5.89 -11.47 3.83
N ILE A 188 -5.51 -10.40 4.54
CA ILE A 188 -4.49 -10.47 5.59
C ILE A 188 -4.94 -11.41 6.72
N GLN A 189 -6.21 -11.35 7.13
CA GLN A 189 -6.75 -12.25 8.16
C GLN A 189 -6.72 -13.71 7.70
N ASP A 190 -7.15 -13.97 6.46
CA ASP A 190 -7.18 -15.31 5.87
C ASP A 190 -5.78 -15.90 5.67
N ASN A 191 -4.74 -15.05 5.59
CA ASN A 191 -3.34 -15.43 5.41
C ASN A 191 -2.52 -15.35 6.72
N GLY A 192 -3.15 -15.57 7.88
CA GLY A 192 -2.45 -15.68 9.17
C GLY A 192 -2.15 -14.33 9.84
N GLY A 193 -2.84 -13.26 9.44
CA GLY A 193 -2.55 -11.91 9.92
C GLY A 193 -1.18 -11.41 9.46
N TRP A 194 -0.68 -10.35 10.10
CA TRP A 194 0.63 -9.80 9.76
C TRP A 194 1.80 -10.76 10.07
N ASP A 195 1.62 -11.69 11.01
CA ASP A 195 2.66 -12.70 11.31
C ASP A 195 2.76 -13.77 10.20
N GLY A 196 1.68 -14.04 9.46
CA GLY A 196 1.72 -14.94 8.30
C GLY A 196 2.65 -14.47 7.18
N MET A 197 2.99 -13.17 7.15
CA MET A 197 4.03 -12.64 6.26
C MET A 197 5.42 -13.19 6.61
N TYR A 198 5.76 -13.29 7.90
CA TYR A 198 7.02 -13.87 8.33
C TYR A 198 7.09 -15.34 7.94
N GLU A 199 5.99 -16.08 8.11
CA GLU A 199 5.89 -17.48 7.70
C GLU A 199 6.09 -17.62 6.18
N PHE A 200 5.44 -16.76 5.38
CA PHE A 200 5.57 -16.76 3.92
C PHE A 200 7.02 -16.54 3.45
N PHE A 201 7.76 -15.60 4.03
CA PHE A 201 9.12 -15.27 3.58
C PHE A 201 10.22 -16.13 4.21
N TYR A 202 10.06 -16.55 5.46
CA TYR A 202 11.14 -17.18 6.24
C TYR A 202 10.85 -18.63 6.66
N GLN A 203 9.65 -19.16 6.43
CA GLN A 203 9.31 -20.57 6.69
C GLN A 203 8.56 -21.21 5.50
N PRO A 204 9.23 -21.45 4.35
CA PRO A 204 8.56 -21.92 3.13
C PRO A 204 8.04 -23.38 3.15
N THR A 205 7.98 -24.06 4.30
CA THR A 205 7.59 -25.49 4.39
C THR A 205 6.67 -25.68 5.60
N LEU A 206 5.41 -26.13 5.47
CA LEU A 206 4.99 -27.50 5.11
C LEU A 206 3.56 -27.54 4.51
N ASN A 207 3.24 -26.81 3.42
CA ASN A 207 2.10 -27.22 2.59
C ASN A 207 2.16 -26.67 1.16
N ASN A 208 2.41 -27.59 0.22
CA ASN A 208 2.22 -27.52 -1.23
C ASN A 208 2.97 -26.46 -2.05
N ASN A 209 4.05 -26.93 -2.70
CA ASN A 209 4.47 -26.55 -4.06
C ASN A 209 4.58 -25.05 -4.39
N SER A 210 5.31 -24.28 -3.59
CA SER A 210 5.96 -23.07 -4.08
C SER A 210 7.46 -23.15 -3.84
N VAL A 211 8.13 -23.92 -4.69
CA VAL A 211 9.47 -23.54 -5.17
C VAL A 211 9.40 -22.04 -5.45
N PHE A 212 10.22 -21.23 -4.78
CA PHE A 212 10.44 -19.85 -5.14
C PHE A 212 10.77 -19.82 -6.64
N PRO A 213 9.89 -19.32 -7.52
CA PRO A 213 10.28 -19.11 -8.88
C PRO A 213 10.90 -17.72 -8.88
N SER A 214 12.23 -17.67 -8.98
CA SER A 214 12.93 -16.52 -9.53
C SER A 214 12.26 -16.02 -10.84
N ASP A 215 11.45 -16.87 -11.47
CA ASP A 215 10.65 -16.62 -12.67
C ASP A 215 9.34 -15.84 -12.47
N LYS A 216 8.87 -15.58 -11.23
CA LYS A 216 7.65 -14.78 -11.00
C LYS A 216 7.89 -13.29 -10.70
N LEU A 217 9.10 -12.80 -10.99
CA LEU A 217 9.37 -11.37 -11.17
C LEU A 217 9.01 -10.87 -12.59
N GLN A 218 8.23 -11.64 -13.38
CA GLN A 218 7.66 -11.15 -14.64
C GLN A 218 6.66 -10.01 -14.40
N THR A 219 7.24 -8.82 -14.50
CA THR A 219 6.73 -7.48 -14.83
C THR A 219 5.26 -7.39 -15.24
N PRO A 220 4.53 -6.36 -14.76
CA PRO A 220 3.59 -5.68 -15.64
C PRO A 220 4.40 -4.86 -16.65
N THR A 221 4.46 -5.32 -17.90
CA THR A 221 4.78 -4.43 -19.03
C THR A 221 3.67 -3.40 -19.10
N ILE A 222 3.96 -2.18 -18.66
CA ILE A 222 3.12 -1.02 -18.96
C ILE A 222 3.39 -0.71 -20.44
N LYS A 223 2.42 -1.03 -21.31
CA LYS A 223 2.29 -0.34 -22.60
C LYS A 223 1.63 1.00 -22.35
#